data_AF-V6TYS7-F1
#
_entry.id   AF-V6TYS7-F1
#
_cell.length_a   1.000
_cell.length_b   1.000
_cell.length_c   1.000
_cell.angle_alpha   90.00
_cell.angle_beta   90.00
_cell.angle_gamma   90.00
#
_symmetry.space_group_name_H-M   'P 1'
#
loop_
_entity.id
_entity.type
_entity.pdbx_description
1 polymer ?
#
loop_
_entity_poly.entity_id
_entity_poly.type
_entity_poly.pdbx_seq_one_letter_code
_entity_poly.pdbx_strand_id
1 'polypeptide(L)'
;MSTSQIGELFGKYAKSGYIGEDGFILAVISLIGQPPTQELLSKLGFQSKEVLTYREFFDAMKESLRTVSSDQPSPEDLSSVLQAVFSKDTLTLSEFVAAFQHNATVLGLDDVTDDLLVGLYQYAGGLDTISLTQFVDFISIHAGRY
;
A
#
# COMPACT_ATOMS: atom_id res chain seq x y z
N MET A 1 -9.40 -4.22 -9.34
CA MET A 1 -9.49 -2.80 -8.89
C MET A 1 -10.62 -2.11 -9.64
N SER A 2 -11.69 -1.68 -8.95
CA SER A 2 -12.89 -1.13 -9.62
C SER A 2 -12.77 0.39 -9.76
N THR A 3 -13.27 0.93 -10.87
CA THR A 3 -13.36 2.38 -11.13
C THR A 3 -14.16 3.15 -10.08
N SER A 4 -14.88 2.47 -9.20
CA SER A 4 -15.63 3.05 -8.06
C SER A 4 -14.71 3.74 -7.07
N GLN A 5 -13.59 3.10 -6.69
CA GLN A 5 -12.68 3.63 -5.68
C GLN A 5 -12.01 4.94 -6.12
N ILE A 6 -11.63 5.06 -7.40
CA ILE A 6 -11.07 6.32 -7.93
C ILE A 6 -12.13 7.44 -7.89
N GLY A 7 -13.39 7.12 -8.24
CA GLY A 7 -14.50 8.05 -8.15
C GLY A 7 -14.77 8.54 -6.72
N GLU A 8 -14.74 7.63 -5.75
CA GLU A 8 -14.91 7.94 -4.33
C GLU A 8 -13.79 8.84 -3.80
N LEU A 9 -12.54 8.57 -4.19
CA LEU A 9 -11.39 9.41 -3.82
C LEU A 9 -11.50 10.82 -4.40
N PHE A 10 -11.98 10.95 -5.64
CA PHE A 10 -12.26 12.27 -6.20
C PHE A 10 -13.34 13.00 -5.41
N GLY A 11 -14.45 12.32 -5.09
CA GLY A 11 -15.53 12.90 -4.28
C GLY A 11 -15.07 13.34 -2.89
N LYS A 12 -14.11 12.63 -2.29
CA LYS A 12 -13.56 12.93 -0.96
C LYS A 12 -12.62 14.14 -0.95
N TYR A 13 -11.77 14.27 -1.97
CA TYR A 13 -10.65 15.24 -1.97
C TYR A 13 -10.84 16.42 -2.93
N ALA A 14 -11.78 16.35 -3.86
CA ALA A 14 -12.09 17.47 -4.75
C ALA A 14 -12.83 18.60 -4.01
N LYS A 15 -12.50 19.84 -4.34
CA LYS A 15 -13.21 21.05 -3.92
C LYS A 15 -13.86 21.69 -5.15
N SER A 16 -15.17 21.92 -5.09
CA SER A 16 -15.91 22.57 -6.18
C SER A 16 -15.77 21.88 -7.54
N GLY A 17 -15.61 20.54 -7.56
CA GLY A 17 -15.50 19.75 -8.79
C GLY A 17 -14.09 19.66 -9.40
N TYR A 18 -13.08 20.18 -8.70
CA TYR A 18 -11.68 20.11 -9.10
C TYR A 18 -10.80 19.65 -7.93
N ILE A 19 -9.64 19.08 -8.23
CA ILE A 19 -8.70 18.61 -7.21
C ILE A 19 -7.36 19.33 -7.35
N GLY A 20 -6.92 19.99 -6.28
CA GLY A 20 -5.59 20.59 -6.22
C GLY A 20 -4.50 19.57 -5.94
N GLU A 21 -3.24 20.00 -5.97
CA GLU A 21 -2.06 19.15 -5.77
C GLU A 21 -2.11 18.35 -4.46
N ASP A 22 -2.37 19.02 -3.33
CA ASP A 22 -2.50 18.37 -2.02
C ASP A 22 -3.57 17.28 -2.01
N GLY A 23 -4.73 17.56 -2.64
CA GLY A 23 -5.82 16.62 -2.73
C GLY A 23 -5.46 15.41 -3.59
N PHE A 24 -4.72 15.63 -4.68
CA PHE A 24 -4.24 14.55 -5.54
C PHE A 24 -3.23 13.67 -4.82
N ILE A 25 -2.26 14.25 -4.10
CA ILE A 25 -1.28 13.51 -3.31
C ILE A 25 -1.98 12.61 -2.28
N LEU A 26 -2.93 13.16 -1.52
CA LEU A 26 -3.70 12.40 -0.54
C LEU A 26 -4.53 11.28 -1.18
N ALA A 27 -5.10 11.53 -2.36
CA ALA A 27 -5.85 10.53 -3.10
C ALA A 27 -4.96 9.38 -3.58
N VAL A 28 -3.76 9.68 -4.08
CA VAL A 28 -2.77 8.67 -4.51
C VAL A 28 -2.31 7.85 -3.31
N ILE A 29 -1.92 8.48 -2.19
CA ILE A 29 -1.52 7.77 -0.96
C ILE A 29 -2.66 6.87 -0.48
N SER A 30 -3.91 7.35 -0.50
CA SER A 30 -5.07 6.55 -0.09
C SER A 30 -5.32 5.35 -1.00
N LEU A 31 -4.88 5.40 -2.26
CA LEU A 31 -5.09 4.33 -3.24
C LEU A 31 -3.95 3.32 -3.27
N ILE A 32 -2.70 3.78 -3.21
CA ILE A 32 -1.51 2.94 -3.43
C ILE A 32 -0.53 2.92 -2.24
N GLY A 33 -0.84 3.62 -1.14
CA GLY A 33 -0.04 3.61 0.09
C GLY A 33 1.26 4.43 0.05
N GLN A 34 1.54 5.13 -1.05
CA GLN A 34 2.74 5.95 -1.22
C GLN A 34 2.45 7.23 -2.02
N PRO A 35 3.24 8.31 -1.85
CA PRO A 35 3.06 9.54 -2.59
C PRO A 35 3.34 9.36 -4.09
N PRO A 36 2.70 10.17 -4.97
CA PRO A 36 3.02 10.18 -6.39
C PRO A 36 4.47 10.64 -6.63
N THR A 37 5.08 10.19 -7.72
CA THR A 37 6.43 10.60 -8.08
C THR A 37 6.49 12.07 -8.50
N GLN A 38 7.64 12.71 -8.28
CA GLN A 38 7.83 14.12 -8.67
C GLN A 38 7.70 14.34 -10.18
N GLU A 39 8.08 13.35 -11.00
CA GLU A 39 7.84 13.38 -12.45
C GLU A 39 6.35 13.41 -12.79
N LEU A 40 5.53 12.60 -12.11
CA LEU A 40 4.09 12.58 -12.33
C LEU A 40 3.45 13.93 -11.94
N LEU A 41 3.82 14.47 -10.77
CA LEU A 41 3.35 15.80 -10.34
C LEU A 41 3.75 16.90 -11.34
N SER A 42 4.96 16.83 -11.87
CA SER A 42 5.45 17.76 -12.90
C SER A 42 4.69 17.63 -14.22
N LYS A 43 4.39 16.40 -14.66
CA LYS A 43 3.59 16.14 -15.88
C LYS A 43 2.15 16.65 -15.76
N LEU A 44 1.56 16.54 -14.57
CA LEU A 44 0.21 17.06 -14.30
C LEU A 44 0.17 18.59 -14.31
N GLY A 45 1.33 19.23 -14.23
CA GLY A 45 1.48 20.66 -14.45
C GLY A 45 0.81 21.49 -13.37
N PHE A 46 0.76 21.02 -12.12
CA PHE A 46 0.18 21.77 -10.99
C PHE A 46 0.79 23.17 -10.82
N GLN A 47 2.05 23.34 -11.22
CA GLN A 47 2.75 24.63 -11.25
C GLN A 47 2.17 25.63 -12.27
N SER A 48 1.53 25.15 -13.34
CA SER A 48 0.90 25.96 -14.40
C SER A 48 -0.63 25.95 -14.33
N LYS A 49 -1.21 24.92 -13.70
CA LYS A 49 -2.64 24.68 -13.57
C LYS A 49 -2.91 24.21 -12.15
N GLU A 50 -3.38 25.09 -11.29
CA GLU A 50 -3.52 24.83 -9.84
C GLU A 50 -4.44 23.64 -9.48
N VAL A 51 -5.28 23.18 -10.42
CA VAL A 51 -6.28 22.14 -10.17
C VAL A 51 -6.51 21.20 -11.36
N LEU A 52 -6.91 19.95 -11.11
CA LEU A 52 -7.29 18.96 -12.11
C LEU A 52 -8.81 18.75 -12.17
N THR A 53 -9.33 18.48 -13.36
CA THR A 53 -10.70 17.95 -13.55
C THR A 53 -10.79 16.48 -13.15
N TYR A 54 -12.01 15.95 -13.00
CA TYR A 54 -12.22 14.53 -12.76
C TYR A 54 -11.53 13.62 -13.78
N ARG A 55 -11.57 13.98 -15.06
CA ARG A 55 -10.97 13.18 -16.13
C ARG A 55 -9.44 13.12 -16.00
N GLU A 56 -8.83 14.27 -15.76
CA GLU A 56 -7.37 14.36 -15.58
C GLU A 56 -6.91 13.63 -14.33
N PHE A 57 -7.65 13.80 -13.22
CA PHE A 57 -7.43 13.03 -12.00
C PHE A 57 -7.51 11.52 -12.26
N PHE A 58 -8.57 11.06 -12.94
CA PHE A 58 -8.80 9.65 -13.18
C PHE A 58 -7.72 9.02 -14.05
N ASP A 59 -7.26 9.72 -15.08
CA ASP A 59 -6.17 9.27 -15.94
C ASP A 59 -4.83 9.24 -15.17
N ALA A 60 -4.57 10.23 -14.31
CA ALA A 60 -3.39 10.28 -13.44
C ALA A 60 -3.37 9.17 -12.38
N MET A 61 -4.53 8.85 -11.79
CA MET A 61 -4.66 7.74 -10.83
C MET A 61 -4.42 6.39 -11.49
N LYS A 62 -4.83 6.21 -12.76
CA LYS A 62 -4.49 5.02 -13.54
C LYS A 62 -3.01 4.92 -13.86
N GLU A 63 -2.35 6.02 -14.19
CA GLU A 63 -0.90 6.04 -14.40
C GLU A 63 -0.16 5.68 -13.11
N SER A 64 -0.61 6.22 -11.96
CA SER A 64 -0.08 5.89 -10.63
C SER A 64 -0.21 4.40 -10.31
N LEU A 65 -1.34 3.78 -10.64
CA LEU A 65 -1.52 2.34 -10.47
C LEU A 65 -0.57 1.52 -11.34
N ARG A 66 -0.32 1.95 -12.58
CA ARG A 66 0.58 1.25 -13.50
C ARG A 66 2.04 1.30 -13.03
N THR A 67 2.48 2.43 -12.49
CA THR A 67 3.85 2.58 -11.97
C THR A 67 4.08 1.70 -10.75
N VAL A 68 3.09 1.56 -9.85
CA VAL A 68 3.21 0.65 -8.69
C VAL A 68 3.26 -0.82 -9.09
N SER A 69 2.54 -1.24 -10.14
CA SER A 69 2.66 -2.61 -10.66
C SER A 69 4.05 -2.96 -11.19
N SER A 70 4.94 -1.97 -11.39
CA SER A 70 6.28 -2.18 -11.91
C SER A 70 7.36 -2.29 -10.81
N ASP A 71 7.07 -1.82 -9.59
CA ASP A 71 8.00 -1.76 -8.44
C ASP A 71 7.56 -2.62 -7.25
N GLN A 72 6.57 -3.51 -7.43
CA GLN A 72 6.19 -4.45 -6.38
C GLN A 72 7.30 -5.50 -6.17
N PRO A 73 7.82 -5.67 -4.94
CA PRO A 73 8.91 -6.59 -4.65
C PRO A 73 8.52 -8.01 -5.08
N SER A 74 9.39 -8.74 -5.79
CA SER A 74 9.14 -10.13 -6.21
C SER A 74 8.88 -11.04 -5.00
N PRO A 75 8.24 -12.21 -5.16
CA PRO A 75 8.07 -13.13 -4.04
C PRO A 75 9.44 -13.56 -3.48
N GLU A 76 10.45 -13.60 -4.34
CA GLU A 76 11.85 -13.86 -3.98
C GLU A 76 12.45 -12.73 -3.14
N ASP A 77 12.18 -11.47 -3.48
CA ASP A 77 12.59 -10.30 -2.69
C ASP A 77 11.92 -10.30 -1.32
N LEU A 78 10.61 -10.57 -1.27
CA LEU A 78 9.84 -10.68 -0.02
C LEU A 78 10.37 -11.81 0.86
N SER A 79 10.63 -12.97 0.28
CA SER A 79 11.19 -14.12 1.00
C SER A 79 12.57 -13.79 1.56
N SER A 80 13.43 -13.14 0.76
CA SER A 80 14.78 -12.75 1.18
C SER A 80 14.76 -11.76 2.34
N VAL A 81 13.86 -10.76 2.29
CA VAL A 81 13.69 -9.79 3.38
C VAL A 81 13.15 -10.45 4.63
N LEU A 82 12.14 -11.32 4.51
CA LEU A 82 11.58 -12.03 5.65
C LEU A 82 12.60 -12.97 6.29
N GLN A 83 13.42 -13.67 5.51
CA GLN A 83 14.52 -14.50 6.04
C GLN A 83 15.62 -13.68 6.72
N ALA A 84 15.84 -12.43 6.28
CA ALA A 84 16.79 -11.54 6.96
C ALA A 84 16.26 -11.03 8.31
N VAL A 85 14.94 -10.83 8.42
CA VAL A 85 14.27 -10.37 9.65
C VAL A 85 14.04 -11.53 10.62
N PHE A 86 13.69 -12.70 10.11
CA PHE A 86 13.31 -13.87 10.89
C PHE A 86 14.35 -14.97 10.73
N SER A 87 15.00 -15.35 11.84
CA SER A 87 15.96 -16.46 11.86
C SER A 87 15.32 -17.85 11.77
N LYS A 88 13.99 -17.92 11.63
CA LYS A 88 13.20 -19.16 11.59
C LYS A 88 12.29 -19.14 10.38
N ASP A 89 12.12 -20.31 9.76
CA ASP A 89 11.19 -20.49 8.64
C ASP A 89 9.71 -20.50 9.05
N THR A 90 9.44 -20.57 10.36
CA THR A 90 8.10 -20.54 10.95
C THR A 90 8.04 -19.60 12.13
N LEU A 91 6.90 -18.94 12.31
CA LEU A 91 6.65 -17.97 13.36
C LEU A 91 5.41 -18.36 14.14
N THR A 92 5.49 -18.30 15.47
CA THR A 92 4.31 -18.28 16.34
C THR A 92 3.61 -16.93 16.27
N LEU A 93 2.35 -16.86 16.71
CA LEU A 93 1.60 -15.59 16.77
C LEU A 93 2.37 -14.50 17.55
N SER A 94 2.95 -14.85 18.70
CA SER A 94 3.71 -13.91 19.52
C SER A 94 4.96 -13.37 18.83
N GLU A 95 5.68 -14.23 18.09
CA GLU A 95 6.88 -13.82 17.36
C GLU A 95 6.54 -12.94 16.16
N PHE A 96 5.44 -13.26 15.47
CA PHE A 96 4.91 -12.45 14.38
C PHE A 96 4.53 -11.05 14.86
N VAL A 97 3.65 -10.97 15.87
CA VAL A 97 3.17 -9.68 16.40
C VAL A 97 4.33 -8.83 16.90
N ALA A 98 5.25 -9.40 17.68
CA ALA A 98 6.38 -8.67 18.23
C ALA A 98 7.30 -8.08 17.13
N ALA A 99 7.55 -8.84 16.06
CA ALA A 99 8.38 -8.36 14.97
C ALA A 99 7.72 -7.24 14.15
N PHE A 100 6.43 -7.35 13.86
CA PHE A 100 5.70 -6.31 13.12
C PHE A 100 5.48 -5.05 13.96
N GLN A 101 5.18 -5.18 15.25
CA GLN A 101 5.09 -4.02 16.15
C GLN A 101 6.44 -3.29 16.33
N HIS A 102 7.53 -4.04 16.45
CA HIS A 102 8.86 -3.43 16.54
C HIS A 102 9.14 -2.56 15.32
N ASN A 103 8.88 -3.08 14.12
CA ASN A 103 9.05 -2.34 12.87
C ASN A 103 8.06 -1.16 12.75
N ALA A 104 6.79 -1.36 13.11
CA ALA A 104 5.79 -0.29 13.11
C ALA A 104 6.19 0.88 14.02
N THR A 105 6.73 0.58 15.21
CA THR A 105 7.23 1.59 16.16
C THR A 105 8.43 2.35 15.59
N VAL A 106 9.39 1.64 14.98
CA VAL A 106 10.57 2.26 14.34
C VAL A 106 10.17 3.17 13.19
N LEU A 107 9.11 2.83 12.46
CA LEU A 107 8.61 3.58 11.31
C LEU A 107 7.54 4.63 11.65
N GLY A 108 7.13 4.76 12.92
CA GLY A 108 6.08 5.70 13.35
C GLY A 108 4.69 5.37 12.80
N LEU A 109 4.38 4.08 12.63
CA LEU A 109 3.08 3.60 12.13
C LEU A 109 2.14 3.29 13.30
N ASP A 110 1.63 4.35 13.92
CA ASP A 110 0.80 4.27 15.14
C ASP A 110 -0.53 3.53 14.97
N ASP A 111 -1.00 3.38 13.73
CA ASP A 111 -2.25 2.68 13.40
C ASP A 111 -2.11 1.13 13.41
N VAL A 112 -0.88 0.60 13.50
CA VAL A 112 -0.62 -0.84 13.50
C VAL A 112 -0.78 -1.39 14.92
N THR A 113 -2.01 -1.76 15.25
CA THR A 113 -2.38 -2.32 16.56
C THR A 113 -2.16 -3.84 16.63
N ASP A 114 -2.06 -4.37 17.85
CA ASP A 114 -1.98 -5.82 18.10
C ASP A 114 -3.13 -6.59 17.47
N ASP A 115 -4.37 -6.10 17.65
CA ASP A 115 -5.56 -6.76 17.12
C ASP A 115 -5.53 -6.86 15.58
N LEU A 116 -4.99 -5.83 14.92
CA LEU A 116 -4.81 -5.83 13.46
C LEU A 116 -3.79 -6.91 13.04
N LEU A 117 -2.67 -7.03 13.76
CA LEU A 117 -1.63 -8.01 13.48
C LEU A 117 -2.09 -9.45 13.77
N VAL A 118 -2.86 -9.65 14.84
CA VAL A 118 -3.49 -10.94 15.16
C VAL A 118 -4.48 -11.33 14.05
N GLY A 119 -5.32 -10.38 13.62
CA GLY A 119 -6.25 -10.61 12.50
C GLY A 119 -5.51 -10.96 11.21
N LEU A 120 -4.42 -10.25 10.90
CA LEU A 120 -3.57 -10.52 9.73
C LEU A 120 -2.94 -11.92 9.80
N TYR A 121 -2.41 -12.31 10.96
CA TYR A 121 -1.81 -13.63 11.18
C TYR A 121 -2.83 -14.75 10.92
N GLN A 122 -4.02 -14.64 11.47
CA GLN A 122 -5.10 -15.61 11.28
C GLN A 122 -5.58 -15.64 9.83
N TYR A 123 -5.70 -14.47 9.19
CA TYR A 123 -6.15 -14.36 7.81
C TYR A 123 -5.14 -14.94 6.81
N ALA A 124 -3.85 -14.84 7.12
CA ALA A 124 -2.79 -15.52 6.37
C ALA A 124 -2.74 -17.05 6.62
N GLY A 125 -3.65 -17.59 7.43
CA GLY A 125 -3.77 -19.02 7.73
C GLY A 125 -2.88 -19.49 8.87
N GLY A 126 -2.38 -18.57 9.71
CA GLY A 126 -1.69 -18.91 10.95
C GLY A 126 -2.68 -19.45 11.99
N LEU A 127 -2.48 -20.70 12.41
CA LEU A 127 -3.22 -21.32 13.51
C LEU A 127 -2.33 -21.34 14.76
N ASP A 128 -1.39 -22.29 14.83
CA ASP A 128 -0.36 -22.34 15.88
C ASP A 128 0.94 -21.67 15.43
N THR A 129 1.33 -21.91 14.19
CA THR A 129 2.48 -21.30 13.51
C THR A 129 2.13 -20.95 12.07
N ILE A 130 2.79 -19.94 11.52
CA ILE A 130 2.77 -19.62 10.08
C ILE A 130 4.16 -19.80 9.49
N SER A 131 4.27 -20.39 8.30
CA SER A 131 5.56 -20.43 7.58
C SER A 131 5.82 -19.14 6.83
N LEU A 132 7.09 -18.74 6.68
CA LEU A 132 7.46 -17.56 5.89
C LEU A 132 6.95 -17.67 4.45
N THR A 133 7.04 -18.86 3.85
CA THR A 133 6.53 -19.11 2.48
C THR A 133 5.03 -18.88 2.40
N GLN A 134 4.25 -19.41 3.34
CA GLN A 134 2.80 -19.20 3.39
C GLN A 134 2.45 -17.72 3.53
N PHE A 135 3.24 -16.97 4.31
CA PHE A 135 3.05 -15.54 4.46
C PHE A 135 3.44 -14.75 3.20
N VAL A 136 4.52 -15.13 2.51
CA VAL A 136 4.91 -14.55 1.20
C VAL A 136 3.84 -14.80 0.14
N ASP A 137 3.28 -16.01 0.09
CA ASP A 137 2.20 -16.37 -0.82
C ASP A 137 0.95 -15.55 -0.51
N PHE A 138 0.60 -15.41 0.77
CA PHE A 138 -0.50 -14.55 1.21
C PHE A 138 -0.30 -13.10 0.74
N ILE A 139 0.88 -12.52 0.95
CA ILE A 139 1.20 -11.15 0.49
C ILE A 139 1.09 -11.08 -1.02
N SER A 140 1.64 -12.06 -1.75
CA SER A 140 1.65 -12.05 -3.22
C SER A 140 0.24 -12.09 -3.82
N ILE A 141 -0.66 -12.90 -3.24
CA ILE A 141 -2.06 -12.98 -3.66
C ILE A 141 -2.76 -11.63 -3.43
N HIS A 142 -2.64 -11.06 -2.23
CA HIS A 142 -3.37 -9.85 -1.85
C HIS A 142 -2.74 -8.55 -2.37
N ALA A 143 -1.45 -8.58 -2.72
CA ALA A 143 -0.77 -7.51 -3.44
C ALA A 143 -1.16 -7.46 -4.93
N GLY A 144 -1.90 -8.46 -5.44
CA GLY A 144 -2.43 -8.46 -6.81
C GLY A 144 -1.57 -9.19 -7.83
N ARG A 145 -0.81 -10.23 -7.44
CA ARG A 145 -0.06 -11.08 -8.38
C ARG A 145 -0.86 -12.21 -9.04
N TYR A 146 -2.14 -12.38 -8.70
CA TYR A 146 -3.03 -13.37 -9.30
C TYR A 146 -4.44 -12.84 -9.51
#